data_AF-A0A3D0SVC2-F1
#
_entry.id   AF-A0A3D0SVC2-F1
#
_cell.length_a   1.000
_cell.length_b   1.000
_cell.length_c   1.000
_cell.angle_alpha   90.00
_cell.angle_beta   90.00
_cell.angle_gamma   90.00
#
_symmetry.space_group_name_H-M   'P 1'
#
loop_
_entity.id
_entity.type
_entity.pdbx_description
1 polymer ?
#
loop_
_entity_poly.entity_id
_entity_poly.type
_entity_poly.pdbx_seq_one_letter_code
_entity_poly.pdbx_strand_id
1 'polypeptide(L)'
;MTEQAASLPPKPPFWNDPHIRAIVFQAVALIAAITFGWRIFDNTQDNLSRLGIASGFDFLSSSAGFDIIQTLIPYSAASSYGQVFWVALLNTLLVSALGIIFATLLGFII
;
A
#
# COMPACT_ATOMS: atom_id res chain seq x y z
N MET A 1 11.27 -50.81 -47.52
CA MET A 1 10.58 -50.00 -46.50
C MET A 1 11.56 -48.93 -46.03
N THR A 2 11.53 -47.74 -46.64
CA THR A 2 12.37 -46.61 -46.22
C THR A 2 11.48 -45.63 -45.46
N GLU A 3 11.59 -45.61 -44.14
CA GLU A 3 11.01 -44.57 -43.29
C GLU A 3 11.69 -43.23 -43.60
N GLN A 4 10.91 -42.27 -44.06
CA GLN A 4 11.35 -40.92 -44.36
C GLN A 4 11.20 -40.10 -43.07
N ALA A 5 12.33 -39.84 -42.40
CA ALA A 5 12.37 -39.00 -41.20
C ALA A 5 11.85 -37.59 -41.52
N ALA A 6 10.74 -37.20 -40.91
CA ALA A 6 10.14 -35.88 -41.07
C ALA A 6 11.09 -34.82 -40.48
N SER A 7 11.58 -33.91 -41.32
CA SER A 7 12.36 -32.76 -40.88
C SER A 7 11.46 -31.80 -40.11
N LEU A 8 11.79 -31.52 -38.84
CA LEU A 8 11.04 -30.57 -38.02
C LEU A 8 11.09 -29.17 -38.65
N PRO A 9 9.97 -28.41 -38.63
CA PRO A 9 9.93 -27.06 -39.17
C PRO A 9 10.97 -26.17 -38.47
N PRO A 10 11.66 -25.28 -39.21
CA PRO A 10 12.71 -24.43 -38.66
C PRO A 10 12.12 -23.50 -37.59
N LYS A 11 12.77 -23.45 -36.43
CA LYS A 11 12.41 -22.55 -35.33
C LYS A 11 12.29 -21.11 -35.86
N PRO A 12 11.15 -20.42 -35.64
CA PRO A 12 11.00 -19.05 -36.11
C PRO A 12 12.10 -18.17 -35.48
N PRO A 13 12.66 -17.23 -36.26
CA PRO A 13 13.68 -16.35 -35.73
C PRO A 13 13.13 -15.54 -34.55
N PHE A 14 13.99 -15.20 -33.59
CA PHE A 14 13.59 -14.66 -32.29
C PHE A 14 12.76 -13.36 -32.36
N TRP A 15 12.88 -12.58 -33.43
CA TRP A 15 12.08 -11.35 -33.65
C TRP A 15 10.64 -11.64 -34.12
N ASN A 16 10.35 -12.83 -34.63
CA ASN A 16 9.01 -13.25 -35.05
C ASN A 16 8.43 -14.37 -34.15
N ASP A 17 9.11 -14.68 -33.05
CA ASP A 17 8.58 -15.58 -32.03
C ASP A 17 7.43 -14.87 -31.27
N PRO A 18 6.19 -15.42 -31.30
CA PRO A 18 5.06 -14.83 -30.58
C PRO A 18 5.30 -14.64 -29.08
N HIS A 19 6.07 -15.53 -28.44
CA HIS A 19 6.38 -15.43 -27.01
C HIS A 19 7.30 -14.24 -26.72
N ILE A 20 8.33 -14.05 -27.53
CA ILE A 20 9.28 -12.93 -27.35
C ILE A 20 8.57 -11.60 -27.57
N ARG A 21 7.73 -11.51 -28.60
CA ARG A 21 6.96 -10.29 -28.89
C ARG A 21 5.95 -9.98 -27.76
N ALA A 22 5.30 -10.99 -27.20
CA ALA A 22 4.40 -10.81 -26.05
C ALA A 22 5.13 -10.25 -24.82
N ILE A 23 6.31 -10.80 -24.48
CA ILE A 23 7.12 -10.31 -23.36
C ILE A 23 7.58 -8.86 -23.61
N VAL A 24 8.00 -8.53 -24.83
CA VAL A 24 8.39 -7.16 -25.19
C VAL A 24 7.23 -6.19 -24.98
N PHE A 25 6.03 -6.51 -25.48
CA PHE A 25 4.88 -5.63 -25.29
C PHE A 25 4.44 -5.51 -23.83
N GLN A 26 4.53 -6.58 -23.05
CA GLN A 26 4.27 -6.52 -21.60
C GLN A 26 5.27 -5.63 -20.87
N ALA A 27 6.57 -5.76 -21.19
CA ALA A 27 7.61 -4.92 -20.61
C ALA A 27 7.40 -3.44 -20.98
N VAL A 28 7.09 -3.15 -22.25
CA VAL A 28 6.77 -1.80 -22.72
C VAL A 28 5.54 -1.25 -22.00
N ALA A 29 4.47 -2.04 -21.88
CA ALA A 29 3.25 -1.64 -21.18
C ALA A 29 3.52 -1.36 -19.69
N LEU A 30 4.31 -2.21 -19.03
CA LEU A 30 4.70 -2.02 -17.63
C LEU A 30 5.53 -0.74 -17.44
N ILE A 31 6.53 -0.53 -18.28
CA ILE A 31 7.37 0.68 -18.25
C ILE A 31 6.50 1.92 -18.50
N ALA A 32 5.60 1.87 -19.48
CA ALA A 32 4.69 2.95 -19.78
C ALA A 32 3.76 3.25 -18.60
N ALA A 33 3.18 2.22 -17.97
CA ALA A 33 2.30 2.36 -16.82
C ALA A 33 3.04 2.95 -15.60
N ILE A 34 4.24 2.45 -15.29
CA ILE A 34 5.07 2.98 -14.19
C ILE A 34 5.43 4.43 -14.47
N THR A 35 5.91 4.74 -15.68
CA THR A 35 6.31 6.11 -16.05
C THR A 35 5.12 7.05 -15.99
N PHE A 36 3.95 6.62 -16.47
CA PHE A 36 2.72 7.40 -16.43
C PHE A 36 2.29 7.67 -14.98
N GLY A 37 2.23 6.64 -14.14
CA GLY A 37 1.90 6.79 -12.72
C GLY A 37 2.90 7.68 -11.98
N TRP A 38 4.19 7.51 -12.23
CA TRP A 38 5.26 8.34 -11.65
C TRP A 38 5.12 9.81 -12.05
N ARG A 39 4.81 10.09 -13.33
CA ARG A 39 4.59 11.47 -13.80
C ARG A 39 3.39 12.13 -13.13
N ILE A 40 2.31 11.39 -12.90
CA ILE A 40 1.15 11.91 -12.16
C ILE A 40 1.54 12.20 -10.72
N PHE A 41 2.26 11.29 -10.07
CA PHE A 41 2.72 11.44 -8.70
C PHE A 41 3.60 12.68 -8.53
N ASP A 42 4.67 12.80 -9.33
CA ASP A 42 5.59 13.96 -9.30
C ASP A 42 4.85 15.26 -9.57
N ASN A 43 4.00 15.28 -10.60
CA ASN A 43 3.23 16.48 -10.93
C ASN A 43 2.29 16.87 -9.77
N THR A 44 1.63 15.90 -9.14
CA THR A 44 0.74 16.15 -8.01
C THR A 44 1.52 16.71 -6.84
N GLN A 45 2.67 16.12 -6.51
CA GLN A 45 3.51 16.56 -5.40
C GLN A 45 4.07 17.99 -5.63
N ASP A 46 4.49 18.29 -6.84
CA ASP A 46 4.92 19.64 -7.23
C ASP A 46 3.77 20.66 -7.12
N ASN A 47 2.55 20.29 -7.51
CA ASN A 47 1.39 21.16 -7.37
C ASN A 47 1.02 21.37 -5.90
N LEU A 48 1.00 20.31 -5.08
CA LEU A 48 0.70 20.40 -3.65
C LEU A 48 1.72 21.27 -2.91
N SER A 49 3.01 21.09 -3.21
CA SER A 49 4.07 21.92 -2.62
C SER A 49 3.97 23.39 -3.03
N ARG A 50 3.63 23.71 -4.29
CA ARG A 50 3.36 25.07 -4.76
C ARG A 50 2.15 25.72 -4.07
N LEU A 51 1.15 24.93 -3.72
CA LEU A 51 -0.02 25.37 -2.97
C LEU A 51 0.23 25.46 -1.45
N GLY A 52 1.43 25.10 -0.98
CA GLY A 52 1.76 25.06 0.45
C GLY A 52 0.97 23.99 1.22
N ILE A 53 0.40 23.01 0.51
CA ILE A 53 -0.34 21.91 1.13
C ILE A 53 0.69 20.88 1.59
N ALA A 54 0.83 20.73 2.91
CA ALA A 54 1.61 19.64 3.49
C ALA A 54 0.96 18.30 3.11
N SER A 55 1.64 17.54 2.26
CA SER A 55 1.24 16.20 1.83
C SER A 55 2.22 15.15 2.35
N GLY A 56 1.82 13.87 2.34
CA GLY A 56 2.65 12.77 2.82
C GLY A 56 2.49 12.47 4.30
N PHE A 57 3.50 11.82 4.88
CA PHE A 57 3.45 11.23 6.23
C PHE A 57 4.40 11.88 7.23
N ASP A 58 5.07 12.98 6.86
CA ASP A 58 6.02 13.69 7.72
C ASP A 58 5.36 14.21 9.02
N PHE A 59 4.03 14.41 8.99
CA PHE A 59 3.27 14.74 10.18
C PHE A 59 3.37 13.66 11.27
N LEU A 60 3.54 12.38 10.92
CA LEU A 60 3.64 11.29 11.90
C LEU A 60 4.89 11.41 12.77
N SER A 61 5.96 12.02 12.27
CA SER A 61 7.17 12.34 13.04
C SER A 61 7.09 13.67 13.79
N SER A 62 6.11 14.51 13.48
CA SER A 62 5.94 15.80 14.15
C SER A 62 5.37 15.62 15.55
N SER A 63 5.78 16.49 16.49
CA SER A 63 5.27 16.48 17.86
C SER A 63 3.78 16.79 17.88
N ALA A 64 3.01 16.04 18.66
CA ALA A 64 1.57 16.16 18.75
C ALA A 64 1.12 17.46 19.44
N GLY A 65 1.83 17.88 20.49
CA GLY A 65 1.56 19.14 21.19
C GLY A 65 0.32 19.14 22.08
N PHE A 66 -0.28 17.98 22.33
CA PHE A 66 -1.44 17.82 23.23
C PHE A 66 -1.35 16.53 24.05
N ASP A 67 -1.93 16.54 25.25
CA ASP A 67 -2.01 15.37 26.09
C ASP A 67 -3.26 14.52 25.79
N ILE A 68 -3.15 13.20 26.01
CA ILE A 68 -4.25 12.24 25.88
C ILE A 68 -4.58 11.72 27.27
N ILE A 69 -5.87 11.79 27.65
CA ILE A 69 -6.34 11.42 28.99
C ILE A 69 -6.06 9.95 29.30
N GLN A 70 -6.31 9.06 28.33
CA GLN A 70 -6.19 7.62 28.50
C GLN A 70 -5.15 7.07 27.53
N THR A 71 -4.11 6.47 28.09
CA THR A 71 -2.97 5.95 27.32
C THR A 71 -2.66 4.52 27.77
N LEU A 72 -2.62 3.57 26.83
CA LEU A 72 -2.21 2.18 27.10
C LEU A 72 -0.71 1.96 26.98
N ILE A 73 -0.01 2.93 26.39
CA ILE A 73 1.42 2.94 26.16
C ILE A 73 1.98 4.30 26.63
N PRO A 74 3.27 4.38 27.00
CA PRO A 74 3.89 5.65 27.37
C PRO A 74 3.71 6.71 26.28
N TYR A 75 3.12 7.84 26.64
CA TYR A 75 2.83 8.97 25.75
C TYR A 75 2.89 10.27 26.55
N SER A 76 3.29 11.36 25.90
CA SER A 76 3.25 12.72 26.43
C SER A 76 2.94 13.72 25.31
N ALA A 77 2.58 14.96 25.61
CA ALA A 77 2.44 16.00 24.58
C ALA A 77 3.67 16.21 23.67
N ALA A 78 4.87 15.83 24.12
CA ALA A 78 6.09 15.89 23.32
C ALA A 78 6.21 14.73 22.30
N SER A 79 5.44 13.64 22.48
CA SER A 79 5.40 12.48 21.60
C SER A 79 4.92 12.83 20.19
N SER A 80 5.23 11.97 19.21
CA SER A 80 4.87 12.22 17.82
C SER A 80 3.42 11.82 17.48
N TYR A 81 2.86 12.37 16.40
CA TYR A 81 1.54 11.94 15.89
C TYR A 81 1.49 10.44 15.54
N GLY A 82 2.62 9.83 15.18
CA GLY A 82 2.72 8.38 15.01
C GLY A 82 2.45 7.61 16.31
N GLN A 83 2.89 8.13 17.46
CA GLN A 83 2.56 7.54 18.76
C GLN A 83 1.09 7.79 19.13
N VAL A 84 0.54 8.97 18.80
CA VAL A 84 -0.90 9.26 18.97
C VAL A 84 -1.75 8.21 18.25
N PHE A 85 -1.39 7.86 17.01
CA PHE A 85 -2.11 6.84 16.24
C PHE A 85 -2.20 5.51 16.99
N TRP A 86 -1.09 5.02 17.55
CA TRP A 86 -1.07 3.78 18.32
C TRP A 86 -1.87 3.88 19.61
N VAL A 87 -1.76 4.98 20.35
CA VAL A 87 -2.58 5.22 21.54
C VAL A 87 -4.08 5.16 21.20
N ALA A 88 -4.49 5.87 20.15
CA ALA A 88 -5.88 5.90 19.72
C ALA A 88 -6.39 4.52 19.28
N LEU A 89 -5.59 3.79 18.49
CA LEU A 89 -5.92 2.45 18.04
C LEU A 89 -6.10 1.49 19.22
N LEU A 90 -5.18 1.51 20.18
CA LEU A 90 -5.25 0.65 21.36
C LEU A 90 -6.48 0.97 22.23
N ASN A 91 -6.83 2.25 22.37
CA ASN A 91 -8.01 2.65 23.11
C ASN A 91 -9.29 2.18 22.42
N THR A 92 -9.41 2.31 21.10
CA THR A 92 -10.55 1.78 20.35
C THR A 92 -10.65 0.26 20.50
N LEU A 93 -9.55 -0.47 20.38
CA LEU A 93 -9.52 -1.91 20.57
C LEU A 93 -9.96 -2.31 21.98
N LEU A 94 -9.49 -1.61 23.01
CA LEU A 94 -9.88 -1.86 24.40
C LEU A 94 -11.39 -1.67 24.59
N VAL A 95 -11.94 -0.54 24.16
CA VAL A 95 -13.37 -0.24 24.32
C VAL A 95 -14.22 -1.23 23.52
N SER A 96 -13.82 -1.56 22.29
CA SER A 96 -14.51 -2.57 21.48
C SER A 96 -14.47 -3.95 22.12
N ALA A 97 -13.33 -4.39 22.66
CA ALA A 97 -13.22 -5.69 23.33
C ALA A 97 -14.11 -5.77 24.58
N LEU A 98 -14.08 -4.75 25.43
CA LEU A 98 -14.97 -4.65 26.60
C LEU A 98 -16.45 -4.64 26.17
N GLY A 99 -16.78 -3.89 25.13
CA GLY A 99 -18.13 -3.83 24.56
C GLY A 99 -18.62 -5.19 24.09
N ILE A 100 -17.80 -5.95 23.37
CA ILE A 100 -18.14 -7.32 22.91
C ILE A 100 -18.40 -8.23 24.10
N ILE A 101 -17.53 -8.21 25.11
CA ILE A 101 -17.69 -9.06 26.31
C ILE A 101 -19.00 -8.73 27.01
N PHE A 102 -19.25 -7.46 27.33
CA PHE A 102 -20.46 -7.06 28.05
C PHE A 102 -21.73 -7.27 27.22
N ALA A 103 -21.72 -6.95 25.92
CA ALA A 103 -22.86 -7.19 25.04
C ALA A 103 -23.19 -8.69 24.93
N THR A 104 -22.16 -9.53 24.85
CA THR A 104 -22.33 -11.00 24.81
C THR A 104 -22.95 -11.50 26.10
N LEU A 105 -22.39 -11.14 27.25
CA LEU A 105 -22.92 -11.55 28.55
C LEU A 105 -24.36 -11.08 28.74
N LEU A 106 -24.64 -9.82 28.41
CA LEU A 106 -25.98 -9.24 28.56
C LEU A 106 -26.99 -9.93 27.63
N GLY A 107 -26.61 -10.22 26.38
CA GLY A 107 -27.46 -10.91 25.42
C GLY A 107 -27.71 -12.39 25.72
N PHE A 108 -26.94 -13.02 26.61
CA PHE A 108 -27.23 -14.36 27.13
C PHE A 108 -28.06 -14.32 28.42
N ILE A 109 -27.96 -13.26 29.21
CA ILE A 109 -28.67 -13.12 30.50
C ILE A 109 -30.10 -12.62 30.30
N ILE A 110 -30.30 -11.65 29.40
CA ILE A 110 -31.59 -11.01 29.09
C ILE A 110 -32.20 -11.67 27.85
#